data_AF-A0A947JLF0-F1
#
_entry.id   AF-A0A947JLF0-F1
#
_cell.length_a   1.000
_cell.length_b   1.000
_cell.length_c   1.000
_cell.angle_alpha   90.00
_cell.angle_beta   90.00
_cell.angle_gamma   90.00
#
_symmetry.space_group_name_H-M   'P 1'
#
loop_
_entity.id
_entity.type
_entity.pdbx_description
1 polymer ?
#
loop_
_entity_poly.entity_id
_entity_poly.type
_entity_poly.pdbx_seq_one_letter_code
_entity_poly.pdbx_strand_id
1 'polypeptide(L)'
;MSKKRIIVLSAILVVVAGVVTYRFWSGSNVKNKAIPFDIFLEHAVSDDQYIEEDVSGDHLPETYILSSGRLTVTQAGEELWQTPSEWWVDHFEIADTTSDGQMEIALSVWKSGSYGTSKPFWVSEEDKSVKNHFFVFGFKDQKIQPIWQSSNLSRPNCEFNFKDVNGDGMDELVVIEGEYSSDFICSGKYLAVWSWQEWGFYNDWRSKAGEYEGELSQEYLDQIIEVSKFWE
;
A
#
# COMPACT_ATOMS: atom_id res chain seq x y z
N MET A 1 0.85 -59.43 -59.73
CA MET A 1 1.93 -58.88 -58.88
C MET A 1 1.93 -57.37 -59.01
N SER A 2 1.69 -56.62 -57.93
CA SER A 2 2.34 -55.33 -57.61
C SER A 2 1.53 -54.55 -56.56
N LYS A 3 2.05 -54.64 -55.33
CA LYS A 3 2.26 -53.55 -54.33
C LYS A 3 1.05 -52.75 -53.83
N LYS A 4 0.53 -53.16 -52.66
CA LYS A 4 -0.18 -52.26 -51.73
C LYS A 4 0.84 -51.41 -50.97
N ARG A 5 0.67 -50.08 -51.01
CA ARG A 5 1.44 -49.10 -50.23
C ARG A 5 0.90 -49.08 -48.79
N ILE A 6 1.82 -49.12 -47.83
CA ILE A 6 1.59 -48.93 -46.39
C ILE A 6 1.42 -47.42 -46.17
N ILE A 7 0.31 -47.00 -45.57
CA ILE A 7 0.15 -45.66 -45.01
C ILE A 7 0.35 -45.79 -43.52
N VAL A 8 1.42 -45.18 -43.02
CA VAL A 8 1.67 -44.97 -41.59
C VAL A 8 0.84 -43.77 -41.16
N LEU A 9 -0.13 -43.99 -40.27
CA LEU A 9 -0.86 -42.91 -39.60
C LEU A 9 -0.14 -42.59 -38.29
N SER A 10 0.54 -41.46 -38.29
CA SER A 10 1.16 -40.85 -37.11
C SER A 10 0.08 -40.40 -36.13
N ALA A 11 0.07 -40.95 -34.93
CA ALA A 11 -0.78 -40.47 -33.85
C ALA A 11 -0.22 -39.15 -33.30
N ILE A 12 -0.98 -38.07 -33.45
CA ILE A 12 -0.71 -36.78 -32.82
C ILE A 12 -1.16 -36.89 -31.35
N LEU A 13 -0.20 -36.80 -30.43
CA LEU A 13 -0.44 -36.71 -29.00
C LEU A 13 -0.85 -35.26 -28.68
N VAL A 14 -2.15 -35.03 -28.43
CA VAL A 14 -2.62 -33.74 -27.91
C VAL A 14 -2.51 -33.78 -26.39
N VAL A 15 -1.52 -33.05 -25.85
CA VAL A 15 -1.43 -32.76 -24.41
C VAL A 15 -2.43 -31.64 -24.12
N VAL A 16 -3.55 -31.97 -23.50
CA VAL A 16 -4.50 -30.97 -23.00
C VAL A 16 -3.91 -30.42 -21.69
N ALA A 17 -3.34 -29.23 -21.75
CA ALA A 17 -3.09 -28.42 -20.57
C ALA A 17 -4.45 -28.04 -19.96
N GLY A 18 -4.74 -28.54 -18.76
CA GLY A 18 -5.95 -28.19 -18.03
C GLY A 18 -5.93 -26.72 -17.64
N VAL A 19 -6.58 -25.87 -18.43
CA VAL A 19 -7.03 -24.56 -17.97
C VAL A 19 -8.20 -24.82 -17.02
N VAL A 20 -7.93 -24.77 -15.72
CA VAL A 20 -8.98 -24.75 -14.70
C VAL A 20 -9.69 -23.41 -14.82
N THR A 21 -10.78 -23.38 -15.59
CA THR A 21 -11.67 -22.22 -15.63
C THR A 21 -12.54 -22.26 -14.39
N TYR A 22 -12.28 -21.36 -13.42
CA TYR A 22 -13.20 -21.12 -12.33
C TYR A 22 -14.48 -20.50 -12.89
N ARG A 23 -15.51 -21.32 -13.09
CA ARG A 23 -16.86 -20.83 -13.32
C ARG A 23 -17.41 -20.29 -11.99
N PHE A 24 -17.38 -18.97 -11.82
CA PHE A 24 -18.11 -18.29 -10.76
C PHE A 24 -19.61 -18.47 -10.99
N TRP A 25 -20.24 -19.23 -10.10
CA TRP A 25 -21.68 -19.35 -10.00
C TRP A 25 -22.22 -18.07 -9.36
N SER A 26 -22.88 -17.21 -10.16
CA SER A 26 -23.53 -16.00 -9.67
C SER A 26 -24.79 -16.40 -8.90
N GLY A 27 -24.75 -16.27 -7.57
CA GLY A 27 -25.88 -16.69 -6.74
C GLY A 27 -25.64 -16.64 -5.24
N SER A 28 -24.91 -15.65 -4.74
CA SER A 28 -24.91 -15.29 -3.32
C SER A 28 -24.40 -13.86 -3.17
N ASN A 29 -24.92 -13.10 -2.21
CA ASN A 29 -24.49 -11.74 -1.91
C ASN A 29 -22.97 -11.69 -1.63
N VAL A 30 -22.16 -11.31 -2.62
CA VAL A 30 -20.68 -11.24 -2.56
C VAL A 30 -20.17 -10.07 -1.70
N LYS A 31 -21.04 -9.36 -0.99
CA LYS A 31 -20.67 -8.11 -0.32
C LYS A 31 -19.66 -8.23 0.84
N ASN A 32 -19.24 -9.42 1.26
CA ASN A 32 -18.42 -9.57 2.49
C ASN A 32 -17.42 -10.75 2.49
N LYS A 33 -17.05 -11.34 1.35
CA LYS A 33 -16.03 -12.41 1.40
C LYS A 33 -14.64 -11.78 1.37
N ALA A 34 -13.91 -11.91 2.48
CA ALA A 34 -12.50 -11.51 2.58
C ALA A 34 -11.71 -12.07 1.40
N ILE A 35 -11.02 -11.20 0.67
CA ILE A 35 -10.17 -11.60 -0.44
C ILE A 35 -8.86 -12.15 0.15
N PRO A 36 -8.45 -13.39 -0.17
CA PRO A 36 -7.15 -13.91 0.24
C PRO A 36 -6.00 -13.05 -0.29
N PHE A 37 -4.92 -12.93 0.48
CA PHE A 37 -3.76 -12.13 0.10
C PHE A 37 -3.13 -12.58 -1.23
N ASP A 38 -3.02 -13.89 -1.47
CA ASP A 38 -2.48 -14.41 -2.76
C ASP A 38 -3.29 -13.93 -3.97
N ILE A 39 -4.62 -13.84 -3.85
CA ILE A 39 -5.50 -13.33 -4.92
C ILE A 39 -5.35 -11.81 -5.08
N PHE A 40 -5.15 -11.10 -3.96
CA PHE A 40 -4.81 -9.68 -3.99
C PHE A 40 -3.51 -9.42 -4.76
N LEU A 41 -2.46 -10.19 -4.48
CA LEU A 41 -1.16 -10.07 -5.16
C LEU A 41 -1.24 -10.27 -6.67
N GLU A 42 -2.15 -11.12 -7.17
CA GLU A 42 -2.35 -11.33 -8.62
C GLU A 42 -2.86 -10.07 -9.35
N HIS A 43 -3.46 -9.13 -8.64
CA HIS A 43 -4.12 -7.95 -9.21
C HIS A 43 -3.56 -6.62 -8.67
N ALA A 44 -2.75 -6.67 -7.62
CA ALA A 44 -2.17 -5.50 -7.00
C ALA A 44 -1.16 -4.84 -7.95
N VAL A 45 -1.25 -3.51 -8.04
CA VAL A 45 -0.32 -2.69 -8.77
C VAL A 45 0.45 -1.88 -7.73
N SER A 46 1.76 -1.79 -7.89
CA SER A 46 2.63 -0.89 -7.13
C SER A 46 3.49 -0.17 -8.13
N ASP A 47 3.71 1.12 -7.93
CA ASP A 47 4.72 1.83 -8.71
C ASP A 47 6.11 1.44 -8.22
N ASP A 48 7.04 1.33 -9.16
CA ASP A 48 8.45 1.19 -8.80
C ASP A 48 8.96 2.58 -8.38
N GLN A 49 9.51 2.69 -7.18
CA GLN A 49 10.07 3.94 -6.65
C GLN A 49 11.53 3.75 -6.26
N TYR A 50 12.34 4.77 -6.52
CA TYR A 50 13.75 4.83 -6.17
C TYR A 50 14.06 6.18 -5.52
N ILE A 51 14.54 6.16 -4.28
CA ILE A 51 15.02 7.34 -3.56
C ILE A 51 16.41 7.06 -3.00
N GLU A 52 17.29 8.05 -3.04
CA GLU A 52 18.61 8.02 -2.41
C GLU A 52 18.74 9.21 -1.46
N GLU A 53 18.77 8.94 -0.16
CA GLU A 53 18.72 9.94 0.89
C GLU A 53 19.39 9.44 2.19
N ASP A 54 20.03 10.34 2.93
CA ASP A 54 20.64 10.06 4.24
C ASP A 54 19.58 10.31 5.33
N VAL A 55 18.71 9.33 5.53
CA VAL A 55 17.64 9.37 6.54
C VAL A 55 18.20 8.98 7.91
N SER A 56 19.23 8.14 7.94
CA SER A 56 19.88 7.74 9.20
C SER A 56 20.68 8.88 9.85
N GLY A 57 21.08 9.89 9.06
CA GLY A 57 21.83 11.05 9.52
C GLY A 57 23.32 10.77 9.75
N ASP A 58 23.86 9.70 9.14
CA ASP A 58 25.26 9.27 9.31
C ASP A 58 26.19 9.79 8.20
N HIS A 59 25.68 10.65 7.31
CA HIS A 59 26.36 11.20 6.14
C HIS A 59 26.67 10.20 5.03
N LEU A 60 26.08 9.01 5.08
CA LEU A 60 26.11 8.03 3.99
C LEU A 60 24.68 7.81 3.50
N PRO A 61 24.37 8.12 2.23
CA PRO A 61 23.01 7.96 1.74
C PRO A 61 22.60 6.48 1.74
N GLU A 62 21.38 6.23 2.20
CA GLU A 62 20.68 4.99 1.96
C GLU A 62 19.97 5.04 0.61
N THR A 63 19.71 3.87 0.03
CA THR A 63 18.89 3.69 -1.17
C THR A 63 17.62 2.93 -0.81
N TYR A 64 16.49 3.50 -1.18
CA TYR A 64 15.13 3.01 -0.95
C TYR A 64 14.55 2.57 -2.28
N ILE A 65 14.29 1.27 -2.43
CA ILE A 65 13.79 0.69 -3.67
C ILE A 65 12.48 -0.03 -3.38
N LEU A 66 11.37 0.55 -3.84
CA LEU A 66 10.09 -0.14 -3.91
C LEU A 66 10.01 -0.84 -5.26
N SER A 67 9.86 -2.16 -5.24
CA SER A 67 9.51 -2.90 -6.45
C SER A 67 8.68 -4.13 -6.13
N SER A 68 7.67 -4.38 -6.97
CA SER A 68 6.75 -5.52 -6.81
C SER A 68 6.17 -5.62 -5.39
N GLY A 69 5.70 -4.48 -4.85
CA GLY A 69 5.08 -4.41 -3.53
C GLY A 69 6.03 -4.52 -2.34
N ARG A 70 7.35 -4.50 -2.56
CA ARG A 70 8.37 -4.74 -1.51
C ARG A 70 9.37 -3.60 -1.48
N LEU A 71 9.45 -2.92 -0.34
CA LEU A 71 10.44 -1.88 -0.10
C LEU A 71 11.70 -2.51 0.48
N THR A 72 12.83 -2.27 -0.18
CA THR A 72 14.17 -2.69 0.25
C THR A 72 15.02 -1.46 0.49
N VAL A 73 15.70 -1.41 1.64
CA VAL A 73 16.61 -0.32 2.01
C VAL A 73 18.03 -0.87 2.08
N THR A 74 18.93 -0.22 1.37
CA THR A 74 20.35 -0.59 1.32
C THR A 74 21.24 0.60 1.62
N GLN A 75 22.45 0.36 2.11
CA GLN A 75 23.49 1.39 2.25
C GLN A 75 24.81 0.79 1.80
N ALA A 76 25.54 1.48 0.92
CA ALA A 76 26.80 0.99 0.34
C ALA A 76 26.71 -0.44 -0.28
N GLY A 77 25.53 -0.84 -0.76
CA GLY A 77 25.28 -2.15 -1.36
C GLY A 77 24.94 -3.29 -0.38
N GLU A 78 24.89 -3.02 0.93
CA GLU A 78 24.40 -3.96 1.93
C GLU A 78 22.92 -3.70 2.25
N GLU A 79 22.11 -4.76 2.35
CA GLU A 79 20.70 -4.66 2.76
C GLU A 79 20.63 -4.32 4.26
N LEU A 80 20.06 -3.15 4.57
CA LEU A 80 19.80 -2.73 5.95
C LEU A 80 18.47 -3.28 6.45
N TRP A 81 17.45 -3.27 5.59
CA TRP A 81 16.09 -3.66 5.94
C TRP A 81 15.26 -3.95 4.69
N GLN A 82 14.22 -4.77 4.86
CA GLN A 82 13.22 -5.02 3.83
C GLN A 82 11.86 -5.25 4.48
N THR A 83 10.79 -4.81 3.82
CA THR A 83 9.43 -5.07 4.30
C THR A 83 9.10 -6.57 4.33
N PRO A 84 8.34 -7.05 5.33
CA PRO A 84 7.91 -8.45 5.39
C PRO A 84 7.18 -8.91 4.11
N SER A 85 7.31 -10.20 3.79
CA SER A 85 6.73 -10.78 2.55
C SER A 85 5.21 -10.87 2.56
N GLU A 86 4.61 -10.81 3.74
CA GLU A 86 3.17 -10.80 3.96
C GLU A 86 2.56 -9.39 3.84
N TRP A 87 3.37 -8.39 3.49
CA TRP A 87 2.95 -7.02 3.21
C TRP A 87 3.06 -6.75 1.71
N TRP A 88 2.17 -5.90 1.23
CA TRP A 88 2.26 -5.27 -0.08
C TRP A 88 2.29 -3.76 0.13
N VAL A 89 3.44 -3.14 -0.13
CA VAL A 89 3.60 -1.68 -0.10
C VAL A 89 3.26 -1.16 -1.49
N ASP A 90 2.23 -0.32 -1.60
CA ASP A 90 1.87 0.30 -2.88
C ASP A 90 2.54 1.65 -3.10
N HIS A 91 2.82 2.40 -2.03
CA HIS A 91 3.51 3.69 -2.07
C HIS A 91 4.33 3.94 -0.79
N PHE A 92 5.45 4.67 -0.92
CA PHE A 92 6.17 5.24 0.22
C PHE A 92 6.60 6.68 -0.01
N GLU A 93 6.82 7.40 1.09
CA GLU A 93 7.42 8.74 1.11
C GLU A 93 8.51 8.82 2.19
N ILE A 94 9.50 9.69 1.97
CA ILE A 94 10.46 10.09 2.99
C ILE A 94 10.12 11.51 3.42
N ALA A 95 9.76 11.71 4.69
CA ALA A 95 9.27 12.98 5.22
C ALA A 95 9.51 13.09 6.74
N ASP A 96 9.54 14.31 7.28
CA ASP A 96 9.45 14.53 8.74
C ASP A 96 8.00 14.36 9.20
N THR A 97 7.61 13.10 9.31
CA THR A 97 6.22 12.68 9.57
C THR A 97 5.76 12.99 10.98
N THR A 98 6.71 13.11 11.92
CA THR A 98 6.44 13.35 13.34
C THR A 98 6.71 14.79 13.79
N SER A 99 7.16 15.64 12.86
CA SER A 99 7.50 17.04 13.08
C SER A 99 8.55 17.24 14.17
N ASP A 100 9.51 16.31 14.24
CA ASP A 100 10.61 16.35 15.21
C ASP A 100 11.95 16.77 14.60
N GLY A 101 11.95 17.04 13.29
CA GLY A 101 13.10 17.45 12.50
C GLY A 101 13.93 16.30 11.95
N GLN A 102 13.54 15.05 12.19
CA GLN A 102 14.14 13.86 11.59
C GLN A 102 13.26 13.35 10.45
N MET A 103 13.89 12.75 9.45
CA MET A 103 13.15 12.14 8.35
C MET A 103 12.75 10.71 8.72
N GLU A 104 11.54 10.33 8.35
CA GLU A 104 10.98 9.00 8.49
C GLU A 104 10.57 8.42 7.14
N ILE A 105 10.32 7.12 7.14
CA ILE A 105 9.78 6.36 6.02
C ILE A 105 8.28 6.12 6.30
N ALA A 106 7.42 6.80 5.56
CA ALA A 106 5.98 6.61 5.60
C ALA A 106 5.54 5.61 4.54
N LEU A 107 4.72 4.62 4.92
CA LEU A 107 4.30 3.52 4.05
C LEU A 107 2.78 3.41 4.01
N SER A 108 2.23 3.28 2.80
CA SER A 108 0.91 2.67 2.60
C SER A 108 1.07 1.16 2.40
N VAL A 109 0.39 0.37 3.23
CA VAL A 109 0.63 -1.08 3.35
C VAL A 109 -0.66 -1.86 3.31
N TRP A 110 -0.77 -2.80 2.37
CA TRP A 110 -1.83 -3.80 2.31
C TRP A 110 -1.36 -5.12 2.92
N LYS A 111 -2.11 -5.63 3.90
CA LYS A 111 -1.83 -6.93 4.53
C LYS A 111 -3.11 -7.60 4.99
N SER A 112 -3.07 -8.93 5.08
CA SER A 112 -4.17 -9.71 5.66
C SER A 112 -4.06 -9.79 7.18
N GLY A 113 -5.21 -9.71 7.87
CA GLY A 113 -5.27 -9.94 9.31
C GLY A 113 -4.84 -8.73 10.15
N SER A 114 -5.57 -8.49 11.24
CA SER A 114 -5.26 -7.38 12.16
C SER A 114 -4.24 -7.75 13.24
N TYR A 115 -4.07 -9.03 13.59
CA TYR A 115 -3.32 -9.41 14.78
C TYR A 115 -2.06 -10.25 14.51
N GLY A 116 -1.99 -10.91 13.35
CA GLY A 116 -0.88 -11.82 13.05
C GLY A 116 -0.72 -12.91 14.12
N THR A 117 0.50 -13.12 14.60
CA THR A 117 0.78 -14.11 15.66
C THR A 117 0.30 -13.68 17.05
N SER A 118 -0.07 -12.40 17.24
CA SER A 118 -0.46 -11.82 18.53
C SER A 118 -1.97 -11.71 18.73
N LYS A 119 -2.74 -12.60 18.08
CA LYS A 119 -4.20 -12.66 18.22
C LYS A 119 -4.63 -12.82 19.68
N PRO A 120 -5.41 -11.87 20.26
CA PRO A 120 -5.87 -12.00 21.64
C PRO A 120 -6.82 -13.18 21.82
N PHE A 121 -6.76 -13.84 22.98
CA PHE A 121 -7.54 -15.06 23.24
C PHE A 121 -9.07 -14.84 23.22
N TRP A 122 -9.53 -13.59 23.44
CA TRP A 122 -10.95 -13.23 23.42
C TRP A 122 -11.50 -12.98 22.01
N VAL A 123 -10.64 -12.96 20.98
CA VAL A 123 -11.06 -12.85 19.57
C VAL A 123 -11.36 -14.25 19.04
N SER A 124 -12.64 -14.60 18.87
CA SER A 124 -13.03 -15.92 18.37
C SER A 124 -12.67 -16.12 16.90
N GLU A 125 -12.97 -15.12 16.06
CA GLU A 125 -12.71 -15.14 14.62
C GLU A 125 -11.84 -13.94 14.24
N GLU A 126 -10.78 -14.19 13.47
CA GLU A 126 -9.92 -13.12 12.96
C GLU A 126 -10.44 -12.69 11.59
N ASP A 127 -10.58 -11.39 11.39
CA ASP A 127 -10.82 -10.82 10.07
C ASP A 127 -9.56 -10.99 9.23
N LYS A 128 -9.61 -11.89 8.25
CA LYS A 128 -8.50 -12.16 7.32
C LYS A 128 -8.57 -11.33 6.04
N SER A 129 -9.47 -10.35 5.96
CA SER A 129 -9.51 -9.46 4.81
C SER A 129 -8.21 -8.68 4.69
N VAL A 130 -7.80 -8.46 3.44
CA VAL A 130 -6.70 -7.55 3.15
C VAL A 130 -7.19 -6.13 3.38
N LYS A 131 -6.48 -5.41 4.23
CA LYS A 131 -6.78 -4.02 4.57
C LYS A 131 -5.52 -3.19 4.40
N ASN A 132 -5.75 -1.92 4.09
CA ASN A 132 -4.71 -0.92 3.99
C ASN A 132 -4.42 -0.36 5.40
N HIS A 133 -3.15 -0.06 5.62
CA HIS A 133 -2.57 0.48 6.84
C HIS A 133 -1.60 1.60 6.46
N PHE A 134 -1.39 2.52 7.40
CA PHE A 134 -0.36 3.54 7.29
C PHE A 134 0.69 3.32 8.38
N PHE A 135 1.93 3.10 8.00
CA PHE A 135 3.02 2.83 8.94
C PHE A 135 4.12 3.88 8.80
N VAL A 136 4.74 4.22 9.92
CA VAL A 136 5.88 5.14 10.00
C VAL A 136 7.05 4.40 10.63
N PHE A 137 8.17 4.41 9.92
CA PHE A 137 9.43 3.82 10.36
C PHE A 137 10.51 4.90 10.42
N GLY A 138 11.44 4.78 11.34
CA GLY A 138 12.61 5.65 11.39
C GLY A 138 13.84 4.92 11.87
N PHE A 139 14.97 5.61 11.88
CA PHE A 139 16.21 5.06 12.37
C PHE A 139 16.33 5.20 13.89
N LYS A 140 16.67 4.09 14.54
CA LYS A 140 17.07 4.06 15.94
C LYS A 140 18.27 3.14 16.10
N ASP A 141 19.37 3.69 16.60
CA ASP A 141 20.66 2.99 16.73
C ASP A 141 21.12 2.36 15.39
N GLN A 142 21.08 3.14 14.29
CA GLN A 142 21.36 2.70 12.90
C GLN A 142 20.51 1.51 12.41
N LYS A 143 19.31 1.32 12.99
CA LYS A 143 18.37 0.29 12.56
C LYS A 143 17.02 0.89 12.28
N ILE A 144 16.41 0.45 11.19
CA ILE A 144 15.02 0.80 10.87
C ILE A 144 14.10 0.10 11.88
N GLN A 145 13.30 0.90 12.58
CA GLN A 145 12.34 0.43 13.58
C GLN A 145 10.99 1.12 13.39
N PRO A 146 9.87 0.43 13.70
CA PRO A 146 8.57 1.07 13.66
C PRO A 146 8.50 2.17 14.72
N ILE A 147 8.18 3.39 14.30
CA ILE A 147 7.82 4.51 15.18
C ILE A 147 6.34 4.42 15.51
N TRP A 148 5.52 4.23 14.47
CA TRP A 148 4.07 4.14 14.60
C TRP A 148 3.47 3.22 13.55
N GLN A 149 2.42 2.49 13.94
CA GLN A 149 1.71 1.60 13.03
C GLN A 149 0.21 1.71 13.26
N SER A 150 -0.53 2.10 12.22
CA SER A 150 -1.99 2.16 12.30
C SER A 150 -2.60 0.77 12.50
N SER A 151 -3.78 0.75 13.12
CA SER A 151 -4.73 -0.35 12.88
C SER A 151 -5.23 -0.32 11.43
N ASN A 152 -6.13 -1.22 11.04
CA ASN A 152 -6.75 -1.18 9.71
C ASN A 152 -7.37 0.21 9.49
N LEU A 153 -7.05 0.86 8.38
CA LEU A 153 -7.68 2.14 8.06
C LEU A 153 -9.17 1.93 7.77
N SER A 154 -9.99 2.92 8.10
CA SER A 154 -11.42 2.88 7.75
C SER A 154 -11.64 3.05 6.25
N ARG A 155 -10.71 3.72 5.58
CA ARG A 155 -10.64 3.97 4.14
C ARG A 155 -9.20 3.73 3.69
N PRO A 156 -8.96 3.05 2.56
CA PRO A 156 -7.61 2.86 2.06
C PRO A 156 -7.03 4.17 1.53
N ASN A 157 -5.73 4.36 1.72
CA ASN A 157 -4.98 5.39 1.02
C ASN A 157 -4.78 4.91 -0.43
N CYS A 158 -5.23 5.69 -1.39
CA CYS A 158 -4.95 5.45 -2.81
C CYS A 158 -3.65 6.15 -3.24
N GLU A 159 -3.37 7.28 -2.61
CA GLU A 159 -2.20 8.13 -2.82
C GLU A 159 -2.01 8.99 -1.56
N PHE A 160 -0.77 9.31 -1.20
CA PHE A 160 -0.50 10.26 -0.12
C PHE A 160 0.80 11.04 -0.34
N ASN A 161 0.89 12.21 0.28
CA ASN A 161 2.10 13.02 0.32
C ASN A 161 2.12 13.88 1.60
N PHE A 162 3.25 14.52 1.90
CA PHE A 162 3.43 15.39 3.07
C PHE A 162 3.59 16.85 2.62
N LYS A 163 2.80 17.75 3.21
CA LYS A 163 2.79 19.15 2.85
C LYS A 163 2.27 20.03 3.97
N ASP A 164 2.99 21.09 4.29
CA ASP A 164 2.50 22.21 5.09
C ASP A 164 1.40 22.96 4.30
N VAL A 165 0.14 22.56 4.52
CA VAL A 165 -1.03 23.12 3.85
C VAL A 165 -1.68 24.24 4.65
N ASN A 166 -1.41 24.34 5.95
CA ASN A 166 -1.96 25.36 6.83
C ASN A 166 -1.00 26.55 7.06
N GLY A 167 0.29 26.41 6.73
CA GLY A 167 1.34 27.42 6.84
C GLY A 167 1.94 27.56 8.24
N ASP A 168 1.82 26.55 9.10
CA ASP A 168 2.36 26.57 10.48
C ASP A 168 3.81 26.09 10.57
N GLY A 169 4.38 25.60 9.46
CA GLY A 169 5.74 25.10 9.36
C GLY A 169 5.91 23.61 9.68
N MET A 170 4.82 22.88 9.93
CA MET A 170 4.79 21.42 10.03
C MET A 170 4.10 20.85 8.80
N ASP A 171 4.58 19.70 8.30
CA ASP A 171 3.94 19.06 7.16
C ASP A 171 2.73 18.21 7.61
N GLU A 172 1.58 18.43 6.97
CA GLU A 172 0.43 17.54 7.11
C GLU A 172 0.49 16.37 6.13
N LEU A 173 -0.06 15.23 6.54
CA LEU A 173 -0.34 14.10 5.66
C LEU A 173 -1.58 14.42 4.81
N VAL A 174 -1.37 14.63 3.52
CA VAL A 174 -2.42 14.83 2.51
C VAL A 174 -2.67 13.51 1.80
N VAL A 175 -3.94 13.10 1.68
CA VAL A 175 -4.30 11.76 1.20
C VAL A 175 -5.47 11.82 0.22
N ILE A 176 -5.37 11.04 -0.86
CA ILE A 176 -6.54 10.59 -1.62
C ILE A 176 -7.02 9.28 -0.99
N GLU A 177 -8.13 9.34 -0.26
CA GLU A 177 -8.74 8.18 0.37
C GLU A 177 -9.79 7.55 -0.54
N GLY A 178 -9.79 6.22 -0.61
CA GLY A 178 -10.76 5.46 -1.39
C GLY A 178 -11.87 4.82 -0.57
N GLU A 179 -12.48 3.79 -1.15
CA GLU A 179 -13.40 2.89 -0.49
C GLU A 179 -12.98 1.45 -0.75
N TYR A 180 -13.17 0.58 0.25
CA TYR A 180 -12.93 -0.84 0.05
C TYR A 180 -13.96 -1.41 -0.94
N SER A 181 -13.48 -1.75 -2.13
CA SER A 181 -14.25 -2.40 -3.18
C SER A 181 -13.71 -3.80 -3.47
N SER A 182 -14.42 -4.56 -4.30
CA SER A 182 -13.95 -5.85 -4.80
C SER A 182 -12.86 -5.75 -5.86
N ASP A 183 -12.56 -4.54 -6.34
CA ASP A 183 -11.93 -4.36 -7.64
C ASP A 183 -10.41 -4.22 -7.58
N PHE A 184 -9.79 -4.49 -6.41
CA PHE A 184 -8.34 -4.50 -6.12
C PHE A 184 -7.58 -3.19 -6.37
N ILE A 185 -8.14 -2.31 -7.19
CA ILE A 185 -7.65 -0.99 -7.54
C ILE A 185 -8.33 0.01 -6.61
N CYS A 186 -7.52 0.86 -5.97
CA CYS A 186 -8.05 1.93 -5.14
C CYS A 186 -8.71 3.00 -6.01
N SER A 187 -9.98 3.28 -5.77
CA SER A 187 -10.72 4.37 -6.43
C SER A 187 -10.83 5.52 -5.43
N GLY A 188 -10.18 6.65 -5.73
CA GLY A 188 -10.18 7.82 -4.87
C GLY A 188 -11.56 8.46 -4.77
N LYS A 189 -12.02 8.67 -3.55
CA LYS A 189 -13.36 9.19 -3.22
C LYS A 189 -13.33 10.42 -2.34
N TYR A 190 -12.26 10.64 -1.59
CA TYR A 190 -12.14 11.79 -0.71
C TYR A 190 -10.70 12.31 -0.76
N LEU A 191 -10.54 13.63 -0.75
CA LEU A 191 -9.35 14.25 -0.19
C LEU A 191 -9.49 14.31 1.33
N ALA A 192 -8.41 14.01 2.03
CA ALA A 192 -8.30 14.10 3.47
C ALA A 192 -6.95 14.71 3.87
N VAL A 193 -6.97 15.40 5.01
CA VAL A 193 -5.77 15.94 5.65
C VAL A 193 -5.70 15.43 7.08
N TRP A 194 -4.50 15.00 7.47
CA TRP A 194 -4.22 14.44 8.76
C TRP A 194 -2.94 15.06 9.34
N SER A 195 -2.99 15.46 10.60
CA SER A 195 -1.83 15.94 11.35
C SER A 195 -1.32 14.88 12.32
N TRP A 196 -0.01 14.84 12.53
CA TRP A 196 0.57 14.08 13.62
C TRP A 196 0.29 14.78 14.95
N GLN A 197 -0.31 14.08 15.91
CA GLN A 197 -0.57 14.61 17.25
C GLN A 197 -0.10 13.62 18.32
N GLU A 198 1.11 13.83 18.83
CA GLU A 198 1.80 13.09 19.90
C GLU A 198 1.98 11.56 19.68
N TRP A 199 0.87 10.84 19.48
CA TRP A 199 0.78 9.38 19.47
C TRP A 199 0.28 8.79 18.14
N GLY A 200 -0.10 9.63 17.17
CA GLY A 200 -0.67 9.16 15.92
C GLY A 200 -1.26 10.27 15.06
N PHE A 201 -1.79 9.88 13.92
CA PHE A 201 -2.47 10.78 12.99
C PHE A 201 -3.93 11.03 13.37
N TYR A 202 -4.34 12.29 13.29
CA TYR A 202 -5.72 12.74 13.51
C TYR A 202 -6.23 13.46 12.28
N ASN A 203 -7.50 13.22 11.93
CA ASN A 203 -8.08 13.81 10.73
C ASN A 203 -8.54 15.24 11.02
N ASP A 204 -7.87 16.21 10.42
CA ASP A 204 -8.23 17.61 10.56
C ASP A 204 -9.37 17.97 9.61
N TRP A 205 -9.35 17.37 8.42
CA TRP A 205 -10.36 17.62 7.40
C TRP A 205 -10.55 16.45 6.44
N ARG A 206 -11.77 16.36 5.90
CA ARG A 206 -12.11 15.49 4.79
C ARG A 206 -13.15 16.16 3.91
N SER A 207 -12.91 16.10 2.61
CA SER A 207 -13.85 16.55 1.58
C SER A 207 -15.18 15.78 1.62
N LYS A 208 -16.19 16.30 0.91
CA LYS A 208 -17.35 15.50 0.52
C LYS A 208 -16.92 14.44 -0.51
N ALA A 209 -17.69 13.36 -0.61
CA ALA A 209 -17.44 12.33 -1.62
C ALA A 209 -17.38 12.94 -3.03
N GLY A 210 -16.36 12.54 -3.78
CA GLY A 210 -16.09 12.93 -5.16
C GLY A 210 -15.42 11.81 -5.93
N GLU A 211 -14.73 12.18 -7.01
CA GLU A 211 -13.90 11.28 -7.81
C GLU A 211 -12.53 11.95 -7.93
N TYR A 212 -11.52 11.29 -7.37
CA TYR A 212 -10.14 11.74 -7.33
C TYR A 212 -9.28 10.61 -7.91
N GLU A 213 -8.47 10.90 -8.92
CA GLU A 213 -7.74 9.89 -9.67
C GLU A 213 -6.27 10.30 -9.83
N GLY A 214 -5.39 9.30 -9.91
CA GLY A 214 -3.95 9.50 -10.08
C GLY A 214 -3.27 10.07 -8.84
N GLU A 215 -2.19 10.80 -9.08
CA GLU A 215 -1.36 11.44 -8.06
C GLU A 215 -2.05 12.67 -7.43
N LEU A 216 -1.53 13.13 -6.29
CA LEU A 216 -1.95 14.37 -5.64
C LEU A 216 -1.60 15.60 -6.49
N SER A 217 -2.53 15.97 -7.39
CA SER A 217 -2.37 17.11 -8.29
C SER A 217 -2.37 18.46 -7.56
N GLN A 218 -1.78 19.48 -8.19
CA GLN A 218 -1.82 20.85 -7.68
C GLN A 218 -3.25 21.38 -7.51
N GLU A 219 -4.21 20.95 -8.35
CA GLU A 219 -5.62 21.32 -8.20
C GLU A 219 -6.21 20.79 -6.87
N TYR A 220 -5.87 19.56 -6.50
CA TYR A 220 -6.31 18.95 -5.24
C TYR A 220 -5.67 19.67 -4.04
N LEU A 221 -4.38 20.01 -4.15
CA LEU A 221 -3.67 20.79 -3.13
C LEU A 221 -4.26 22.20 -2.97
N ASP A 222 -4.57 22.88 -4.07
CA ASP A 222 -5.18 24.22 -4.02
C ASP A 222 -6.55 24.19 -3.33
N GLN A 223 -7.35 23.16 -3.58
CA GLN A 223 -8.62 22.94 -2.87
C GLN A 223 -8.41 22.79 -1.36
N ILE A 224 -7.38 22.02 -0.96
CA ILE A 224 -7.04 21.80 0.44
C ILE A 224 -6.54 23.08 1.11
N ILE A 225 -5.61 23.80 0.47
CA ILE A 225 -5.05 25.06 0.97
C ILE A 225 -6.14 26.12 1.11
N GLU A 226 -7.18 26.11 0.26
CA GLU A 226 -8.28 27.05 0.41
C GLU A 226 -9.14 26.77 1.66
N VAL A 227 -9.35 25.51 2.02
CA VAL A 227 -10.11 25.15 3.22
C VAL A 227 -9.28 25.20 4.50
N SER A 228 -7.96 25.00 4.43
CA SER A 228 -7.06 25.03 5.58
C SER A 228 -6.97 26.41 6.23
N LYS A 229 -7.22 27.49 5.48
CA LYS A 229 -7.32 28.88 5.98
C LYS A 229 -8.36 29.08 7.08
N PHE A 230 -9.24 28.12 7.30
CA PHE A 230 -10.28 28.16 8.33
C PHE A 230 -10.00 27.21 9.51
N TRP A 231 -8.83 26.58 9.55
CA TRP A 231 -8.38 25.78 10.69
C TRP A 231 -7.64 26.72 11.65
N GLU A 232 -8.39 27.25 12.62
CA GLU A 232 -7.87 28.04 13.74
C GLU A 232 -7.67 27.16 14.98
#